data_AF-A0A7J6KI30-F1
#
_entry.id   AF-A0A7J6KI30-F1
#
_cell.length_a   1.000
_cell.length_b   1.000
_cell.length_c   1.000
_cell.angle_alpha   90.00
_cell.angle_beta   90.00
_cell.angle_gamma   90.00
#
_symmetry.space_group_name_H-M   'P 1'
#
loop_
_entity.id
_entity.type
_entity.pdbx_description
1 polymer ?
#
loop_
_entity_poly.entity_id
_entity_poly.type
_entity_poly.pdbx_seq_one_letter_code
_entity_poly.pdbx_strand_id
1 'polypeptide(L)'
;ILHRNGSKSQPPSRTASFCGLQLEGRTYKPTPSRREFTEATYNIALRDFIDCNPAKPKRGKKRPISTGDVIRDRRLQWLRSWCGVFNYLAGHLSPEAQSALNQLYTVTKVYQDNGSSAEDIDSTVPIVSSAFRILTDFYLSGVIPCAIGNDGIATLVVTDANADSYGGILLRVLK
;
A
#
# COMPACT_ATOMS: atom_id res chain seq x y z
N ILE A 1 -32.83 -16.75 7.58
CA ILE A 1 -33.14 -16.29 6.20
C ILE A 1 -32.16 -15.18 5.86
N LEU A 2 -31.35 -15.33 4.80
CA LEU A 2 -30.44 -14.27 4.34
C LEU A 2 -31.24 -13.28 3.50
N HIS A 3 -31.35 -12.03 3.96
CA HIS A 3 -32.02 -10.96 3.21
C HIS A 3 -31.03 -10.27 2.28
N ARG A 4 -31.33 -10.24 0.98
CA ARG A 4 -30.52 -9.53 -0.03
C ARG A 4 -30.88 -8.05 -0.01
N ASN A 5 -29.87 -7.18 0.09
CA ASN A 5 -30.07 -5.75 -0.04
C ASN A 5 -30.16 -5.37 -1.53
N GLY A 6 -31.37 -5.09 -2.02
CA GLY A 6 -31.63 -4.74 -3.42
C GLY A 6 -30.89 -3.48 -3.89
N SER A 7 -30.68 -2.48 -3.02
CA SER A 7 -30.00 -1.23 -3.40
C SER A 7 -28.48 -1.36 -3.52
N LYS A 8 -27.89 -2.40 -2.93
CA LYS A 8 -26.45 -2.72 -3.06
C LYS A 8 -26.19 -3.85 -4.05
N SER A 9 -27.24 -4.42 -4.63
CA SER A 9 -27.12 -5.51 -5.59
C SER A 9 -26.74 -4.95 -6.96
N GLN A 10 -25.63 -5.41 -7.52
CA GLN A 10 -25.27 -5.10 -8.89
C GLN A 10 -26.00 -6.07 -9.84
N PRO A 11 -26.71 -5.57 -10.87
CA PRO A 11 -27.26 -6.42 -11.93
C PRO A 11 -26.12 -7.00 -12.79
N PRO A 12 -26.40 -8.03 -13.61
CA PRO A 12 -25.41 -8.53 -14.57
C PRO A 12 -24.85 -7.39 -15.44
N SER A 13 -23.53 -7.20 -15.41
CA SER A 13 -22.82 -6.15 -16.12
C SER A 13 -21.47 -6.68 -16.62
N ARG A 14 -20.85 -5.97 -17.56
CA ARG A 14 -19.48 -6.29 -18.03
C ARG A 14 -18.41 -5.99 -16.98
N THR A 15 -18.74 -5.16 -15.99
CA THR A 15 -17.83 -4.68 -14.96
C THR A 15 -18.50 -4.78 -13.60
N ALA A 16 -17.90 -5.51 -12.67
CA ALA A 16 -18.44 -5.72 -11.32
C ALA A 16 -17.40 -5.34 -10.26
N SER A 17 -17.86 -4.86 -9.10
CA SER A 17 -17.00 -4.64 -7.94
C SER A 17 -17.19 -5.77 -6.94
N PHE A 18 -16.11 -6.46 -6.58
CA PHE A 18 -16.16 -7.59 -5.66
C PHE A 18 -14.95 -7.62 -4.73
N CYS A 19 -15.18 -7.56 -3.42
CA CYS A 19 -14.12 -7.57 -2.39
C CYS A 19 -13.00 -6.54 -2.63
N GLY A 20 -13.37 -5.34 -3.11
CA GLY A 20 -12.41 -4.30 -3.47
C GLY A 20 -11.85 -4.45 -4.89
N LEU A 21 -11.97 -5.59 -5.57
CA LEU A 21 -11.50 -5.71 -6.95
C LEU A 21 -12.54 -5.18 -7.94
N GLN A 22 -12.08 -4.54 -9.00
CA GLN A 22 -12.85 -4.29 -10.21
C GLN A 22 -12.62 -5.47 -11.15
N LEU A 23 -13.67 -6.23 -11.41
CA LEU A 23 -13.71 -7.32 -12.37
C LEU A 23 -14.20 -6.77 -13.70
N GLU A 24 -13.48 -7.01 -14.79
CA GLU A 24 -13.89 -6.60 -16.13
C GLU A 24 -13.56 -7.71 -17.13
N GLY A 25 -14.61 -8.32 -17.70
CA GLY A 25 -14.44 -9.48 -18.59
C GLY A 25 -13.66 -10.62 -17.91
N ARG A 26 -12.43 -10.87 -18.38
CA ARG A 26 -11.51 -11.91 -17.86
C ARG A 26 -10.34 -11.33 -17.06
N THR A 27 -10.39 -10.07 -16.65
CA THR A 27 -9.34 -9.45 -15.84
C THR A 27 -9.90 -8.89 -14.55
N TYR A 28 -9.01 -8.72 -13.59
CA TYR A 28 -9.28 -7.99 -12.37
C TYR A 28 -8.17 -6.98 -12.13
N LYS A 29 -8.52 -5.89 -11.47
CA LYS A 29 -7.56 -4.98 -10.87
C LYS A 29 -8.10 -4.51 -9.52
N PRO A 30 -7.25 -4.02 -8.62
CA PRO A 30 -7.73 -3.33 -7.43
C PRO A 30 -8.63 -2.19 -7.86
N THR A 31 -9.81 -2.00 -7.23
CA THR A 31 -10.57 -0.76 -7.50
C THR A 31 -9.66 0.42 -7.23
N PRO A 32 -9.75 1.50 -8.03
CA PRO A 32 -9.17 2.77 -7.65
C PRO A 32 -9.66 3.03 -6.23
N SER A 33 -8.73 3.16 -5.27
CA SER A 33 -9.13 3.47 -3.91
C SER A 33 -9.98 4.75 -3.97
N ARG A 34 -11.02 4.86 -3.14
CA ARG A 34 -11.97 6.00 -3.18
C ARG A 34 -11.32 7.38 -3.04
N ARG A 35 -10.03 7.44 -2.73
CA ARG A 35 -9.23 8.65 -2.69
C ARG A 35 -8.35 8.68 -3.94
N GLU A 36 -8.53 9.69 -4.78
CA GLU A 36 -7.49 10.06 -5.73
C GLU A 36 -6.25 10.42 -4.93
N PHE A 37 -5.26 9.53 -4.96
CA PHE A 37 -3.99 9.75 -4.31
C PHE A 37 -3.07 10.44 -5.31
N THR A 38 -2.69 11.67 -4.99
CA THR A 38 -1.68 12.45 -5.74
C THR A 38 -0.35 12.45 -5.00
N GLU A 39 0.73 12.79 -5.70
CA GLU A 39 2.05 12.99 -5.10
C GLU A 39 2.00 13.97 -3.92
N ALA A 40 1.23 15.05 -4.04
CA ALA A 40 1.00 16.01 -2.96
C ALA A 40 0.40 15.36 -1.70
N THR A 41 -0.53 14.42 -1.87
CA THR A 41 -1.18 13.70 -0.77
C THR A 41 -0.20 12.77 -0.07
N TYR A 42 0.68 12.11 -0.82
CA TYR A 42 1.73 11.26 -0.24
C TYR A 42 2.80 12.07 0.50
N ASN A 43 3.22 13.21 -0.04
CA ASN A 43 4.14 14.11 0.64
C ASN A 43 3.57 14.69 1.93
N ILE A 44 2.25 14.84 2.02
CA ILE A 44 1.57 15.21 3.27
C ILE A 44 1.57 14.01 4.23
N ALA A 45 1.19 12.82 3.76
CA ALA A 45 1.17 11.62 4.59
C ALA A 45 2.53 11.26 5.19
N LEU A 46 3.61 11.41 4.41
CA LEU A 46 4.98 11.19 4.90
C LEU A 46 5.37 12.25 5.92
N ARG A 47 4.98 13.52 5.74
CA ARG A 47 5.16 14.55 6.75
C ARG A 47 4.39 14.26 8.03
N ASP A 48 3.19 13.69 7.95
CA ASP A 48 2.45 13.28 9.14
C ASP A 48 3.21 12.21 9.95
N PHE A 49 3.96 11.33 9.29
CA PHE A 49 4.84 10.37 9.95
C PHE A 49 6.06 11.03 10.61
N ILE A 50 6.75 11.92 9.88
CA ILE A 50 7.96 12.60 10.36
C ILE A 50 7.60 13.53 11.53
N ASP A 51 6.62 14.42 11.32
CA ASP A 51 6.24 15.49 12.24
C ASP A 51 5.30 15.02 13.36
N CYS A 52 4.74 13.81 13.24
CA CYS A 52 3.78 13.23 14.21
C CYS A 52 2.57 14.14 14.52
N ASN A 53 2.15 14.94 13.53
CA ASN A 53 1.17 16.00 13.69
C ASN A 53 -0.27 15.46 13.65
N PRO A 54 -1.10 15.68 14.69
CA PRO A 54 -2.48 15.17 14.70
C PRO A 54 -3.48 16.08 13.95
N ALA A 55 -3.13 17.34 13.68
CA ALA A 55 -3.90 18.28 12.87
C ALA A 55 -3.12 19.59 12.77
N LYS A 56 -3.34 20.37 11.70
CA LYS A 56 -2.89 21.77 11.66
C LYS A 56 -3.37 22.49 12.94
N PRO A 57 -2.47 23.08 13.75
CA PRO A 57 -2.90 23.81 14.93
C PRO A 57 -3.84 24.95 14.49
N LYS A 58 -4.99 25.07 15.14
CA LYS A 58 -5.80 26.29 15.05
C LYS A 58 -4.90 27.46 15.49
N ARG A 59 -4.83 28.52 14.68
CA ARG A 59 -3.98 29.71 14.89
C ARG A 59 -4.09 30.16 16.36
N GLY A 60 -2.97 30.17 17.08
CA GLY A 60 -2.89 30.68 18.46
C GLY A 60 -2.83 29.66 19.61
N LYS A 61 -2.96 28.33 19.38
CA LYS A 61 -2.76 27.34 20.46
C LYS A 61 -1.34 26.75 20.45
N LYS A 62 -0.64 26.85 21.59
CA LYS A 62 0.64 26.16 21.84
C LYS A 62 0.44 24.66 21.68
N ARG A 63 1.34 24.00 20.95
CA ARG A 63 1.34 22.55 20.74
C ARG A 63 1.58 21.87 22.10
N PRO A 64 0.76 20.88 22.50
CA PRO A 64 1.10 20.05 23.65
C PRO A 64 2.36 19.25 23.32
N ILE A 65 3.32 19.21 24.24
CA ILE A 65 4.52 18.39 24.13
C ILE A 65 4.06 16.93 24.18
N SER A 66 4.16 16.20 23.08
CA SER A 66 3.93 14.76 23.07
C SER A 66 5.12 14.04 23.69
N THR A 67 4.87 13.17 24.66
CA THR A 67 5.87 12.24 25.18
C THR A 67 6.34 11.25 24.11
N GLY A 68 7.53 10.67 24.29
CA GLY A 68 8.14 9.73 23.33
C GLY A 68 7.22 8.54 22.99
N ASP A 69 6.52 8.00 23.98
CA ASP A 69 5.59 6.87 23.79
C ASP A 69 4.40 7.24 22.91
N VAL A 70 3.86 8.46 23.04
CA VAL A 70 2.74 8.94 22.22
C VAL A 70 3.18 9.11 20.76
N ILE A 71 4.41 9.56 20.53
CA ILE A 71 5.00 9.67 19.19
C ILE A 71 5.15 8.28 18.57
N ARG A 72 5.70 7.34 19.34
CA ARG A 72 5.88 5.95 18.94
C ARG A 72 4.56 5.30 18.54
N ASP A 73 3.53 5.41 19.37
CA ASP A 73 2.20 4.84 19.11
C ASP A 73 1.57 5.41 17.84
N ARG A 74 1.71 6.73 17.61
CA ARG A 74 1.20 7.39 16.39
C ARG A 74 1.92 6.89 15.14
N ARG A 75 3.24 6.83 15.16
CA ARG A 75 4.05 6.32 14.05
C ARG A 75 3.72 4.85 13.79
N LEU A 76 3.51 4.04 14.83
CA LEU A 76 3.07 2.65 14.70
C LEU A 76 1.68 2.53 14.05
N GLN A 77 0.72 3.36 14.46
CA GLN A 77 -0.61 3.39 13.85
C GLN A 77 -0.54 3.80 12.38
N TRP A 78 0.29 4.80 12.06
CA TRP A 78 0.55 5.23 10.69
C TRP A 78 1.12 4.09 9.85
N LEU A 79 2.16 3.40 10.35
CA LEU A 79 2.79 2.26 9.67
C LEU A 79 1.78 1.14 9.39
N ARG A 80 0.98 0.76 10.40
CA ARG A 80 -0.07 -0.27 10.23
C ARG A 80 -1.10 0.11 9.17
N SER A 81 -1.54 1.37 9.18
CA SER A 81 -2.51 1.88 8.20
C SER A 81 -1.94 1.80 6.78
N TRP A 82 -0.73 2.30 6.56
CA TRP A 82 -0.14 2.36 5.22
C TRP A 82 0.35 1.01 4.72
N CYS A 83 0.90 0.15 5.60
CA CYS A 83 1.17 -1.25 5.25
C CYS A 83 -0.13 -1.94 4.79
N GLY A 84 -1.26 -1.71 5.46
CA GLY A 84 -2.56 -2.24 5.04
C GLY A 84 -2.98 -1.77 3.64
N VAL A 85 -2.78 -0.47 3.33
CA VAL A 85 -3.06 0.10 2.00
C VAL A 85 -2.21 -0.54 0.92
N PHE A 86 -0.90 -0.70 1.13
CA PHE A 86 -0.01 -1.30 0.13
C PHE A 86 -0.16 -2.82 0.05
N ASN A 87 -0.48 -3.49 1.16
CA ASN A 87 -0.73 -4.93 1.17
C ASN A 87 -1.96 -5.32 0.36
N TYR A 88 -2.95 -4.44 0.25
CA TYR A 88 -4.07 -4.61 -0.67
C TYR A 88 -3.61 -4.72 -2.14
N LEU A 89 -2.44 -4.19 -2.48
CA LEU A 89 -1.82 -4.26 -3.79
C LEU A 89 -0.77 -5.37 -3.91
N ALA A 90 -0.51 -6.15 -2.86
CA ALA A 90 0.63 -7.10 -2.80
C ALA A 90 0.72 -8.02 -4.02
N GLY A 91 -0.41 -8.52 -4.53
CA GLY A 91 -0.44 -9.37 -5.73
C GLY A 91 -0.08 -8.68 -7.05
N HIS A 92 0.11 -7.36 -7.03
CA HIS A 92 0.46 -6.54 -8.19
C HIS A 92 1.80 -5.82 -8.02
N LEU A 93 2.39 -5.81 -6.82
CA LEU A 93 3.63 -5.09 -6.57
C LEU A 93 4.77 -5.66 -7.41
N SER A 94 5.63 -4.77 -7.92
CA SER A 94 6.92 -5.18 -8.48
C SER A 94 7.82 -5.78 -7.38
N PRO A 95 8.87 -6.54 -7.71
CA PRO A 95 9.81 -7.05 -6.70
C PRO A 95 10.41 -5.94 -5.82
N GLU A 96 10.72 -4.79 -6.41
CA GLU A 96 11.23 -3.62 -5.69
C GLU A 96 10.19 -3.05 -4.72
N ALA A 97 8.94 -2.86 -5.17
CA ALA A 97 7.86 -2.39 -4.32
C ALA A 97 7.52 -3.39 -3.21
N GLN A 98 7.57 -4.70 -3.49
CA GLN A 98 7.39 -5.74 -2.50
C GLN A 98 8.50 -5.72 -1.44
N SER A 99 9.76 -5.48 -1.85
CA SER A 99 10.88 -5.29 -0.94
C SER A 99 10.67 -4.07 -0.03
N ALA A 100 10.23 -2.95 -0.60
CA ALA A 100 9.88 -1.74 0.16
C ALA A 100 8.75 -1.99 1.17
N LEU A 101 7.71 -2.73 0.80
CA LEU A 101 6.64 -3.13 1.75
C LEU A 101 7.19 -3.98 2.90
N ASN A 102 8.10 -4.91 2.60
CA ASN A 102 8.76 -5.73 3.64
C ASN A 102 9.61 -4.87 4.58
N GLN A 103 10.29 -3.83 4.07
CA GLN A 103 11.02 -2.86 4.91
C GLN A 103 10.07 -2.14 5.87
N LEU A 104 8.90 -1.69 5.42
CA LEU A 104 7.90 -1.08 6.30
C LEU A 104 7.40 -2.06 7.39
N TYR A 105 7.21 -3.34 7.06
CA TYR A 105 6.87 -4.35 8.07
C TYR A 105 8.00 -4.58 9.08
N THR A 106 9.25 -4.60 8.64
CA THR A 106 10.41 -4.71 9.54
C THR A 106 10.46 -3.52 10.50
N VAL A 107 10.31 -2.31 9.99
CA VAL A 107 10.24 -1.11 10.85
C VAL A 107 9.04 -1.18 11.79
N THR A 108 7.88 -1.65 11.33
CA THR A 108 6.69 -1.82 12.17
C THR A 108 6.97 -2.71 13.39
N LYS A 109 7.81 -3.74 13.26
CA LYS A 109 8.22 -4.60 14.38
C LYS A 109 9.10 -3.85 15.39
N VAL A 110 10.01 -2.98 14.93
CA VAL A 110 10.81 -2.10 15.81
C VAL A 110 9.89 -1.24 16.68
N TYR A 111 8.85 -0.63 16.08
CA TYR A 111 7.89 0.17 16.85
C TYR A 111 7.00 -0.65 17.80
N GLN A 112 6.86 -1.96 17.59
CA GLN A 112 6.12 -2.86 18.50
C GLN A 112 6.97 -3.36 19.67
N ASP A 113 8.29 -3.36 19.54
CA ASP A 113 9.19 -3.86 20.57
C ASP A 113 9.46 -2.81 21.64
N ASN A 114 8.81 -2.94 22.80
CA ASN A 114 8.96 -2.02 23.93
C ASN A 114 10.40 -1.81 24.41
N GLY A 115 11.37 -2.62 23.99
CA GLY A 115 12.79 -2.45 24.27
C GLY A 115 13.54 -1.45 23.35
N SER A 116 12.97 -1.03 22.22
CA SER A 116 13.66 -0.14 21.28
C SER A 116 13.81 1.28 21.84
N SER A 117 15.01 1.85 21.71
CA SER A 117 15.33 3.21 22.17
C SER A 117 14.76 4.28 21.23
N ALA A 118 14.76 5.55 21.67
CA ALA A 118 14.36 6.67 20.82
C ALA A 118 15.29 6.85 19.61
N GLU A 119 16.58 6.56 19.77
CA GLU A 119 17.58 6.63 18.71
C GLU A 119 17.34 5.56 17.64
N ASP A 120 16.99 4.33 18.06
CA ASP A 120 16.61 3.25 17.14
C ASP A 120 15.39 3.65 16.31
N ILE A 121 14.39 4.23 16.97
CA ILE A 121 13.16 4.73 16.33
C ILE A 121 13.47 5.82 15.30
N ASP A 122 14.30 6.81 15.63
CA ASP A 122 14.61 7.92 14.73
C ASP A 122 15.50 7.48 13.55
N SER A 123 16.36 6.48 13.75
CA SER A 123 17.15 5.87 12.66
C SER A 123 16.28 5.21 11.57
N THR A 124 15.02 4.87 11.88
CA THR A 124 14.10 4.27 10.92
C THR A 124 13.46 5.28 9.95
N VAL A 125 13.52 6.57 10.26
CA VAL A 125 12.84 7.62 9.46
C VAL A 125 13.30 7.65 8.00
N PRO A 126 14.61 7.59 7.67
CA PRO A 126 15.08 7.51 6.29
C PRO A 126 14.59 6.25 5.56
N ILE A 127 14.57 5.10 6.25
CA ILE A 127 14.12 3.81 5.70
C ILE A 127 12.64 3.90 5.34
N VAL A 128 11.80 4.39 6.26
CA VAL A 128 10.37 4.58 6.01
C VAL A 128 10.15 5.55 4.86
N SER A 129 10.90 6.65 4.81
CA SER A 129 10.75 7.67 3.77
C SER A 129 11.08 7.12 2.38
N SER A 130 12.17 6.37 2.26
CA SER A 130 12.58 5.72 1.01
C SER A 130 11.58 4.66 0.57
N ALA A 131 11.24 3.72 1.45
CA ALA A 131 10.31 2.64 1.16
C ALA A 131 8.91 3.16 0.80
N PHE A 132 8.43 4.17 1.54
CA PHE A 132 7.14 4.80 1.26
C PHE A 132 7.13 5.43 -0.14
N ARG A 133 8.21 6.13 -0.53
CA ARG A 133 8.31 6.76 -1.86
C ARG A 133 8.24 5.73 -2.99
N ILE A 134 8.99 4.63 -2.90
CA ILE A 134 8.96 3.54 -3.89
C ILE A 134 7.53 3.00 -4.05
N LEU A 135 6.85 2.75 -2.93
CA LEU A 135 5.48 2.24 -2.93
C LEU A 135 4.47 3.23 -3.52
N THR A 136 4.65 4.53 -3.25
CA THR A 136 3.79 5.57 -3.81
C THR A 136 4.03 5.80 -5.29
N ASP A 137 5.28 5.75 -5.74
CA ASP A 137 5.64 5.88 -7.16
C ASP A 137 5.07 4.71 -7.96
N PHE A 138 5.16 3.49 -7.42
CA PHE A 138 4.50 2.31 -7.98
C PHE A 138 2.98 2.53 -8.09
N TYR A 139 2.34 3.02 -7.03
CA TYR A 139 0.90 3.30 -7.05
C TYR A 139 0.51 4.32 -8.13
N LEU A 140 1.25 5.43 -8.23
CA LEU A 140 1.00 6.51 -9.18
C LEU A 140 1.23 6.09 -10.63
N SER A 141 2.17 5.17 -10.86
CA SER A 141 2.45 4.59 -12.18
C SER A 141 1.29 3.75 -12.73
N GLY A 142 0.36 3.36 -11.85
CA GLY A 142 -0.83 2.59 -12.21
C GLY A 142 -0.62 1.09 -12.09
N VAL A 143 -1.71 0.38 -11.81
CA VAL A 143 -1.72 -1.07 -11.61
C VAL A 143 -2.21 -1.77 -12.87
N ILE A 144 -1.39 -2.68 -13.40
CA ILE A 144 -1.74 -3.49 -14.57
C ILE A 144 -2.81 -4.53 -14.15
N PRO A 145 -3.90 -4.71 -14.92
CA PRO A 145 -4.89 -5.74 -14.66
C PRO A 145 -4.30 -7.15 -14.73
N CYS A 146 -4.68 -8.01 -13.79
CA CYS A 146 -4.33 -9.43 -13.78
C CYS A 146 -5.43 -10.26 -14.46
N ALA A 147 -5.05 -11.36 -15.12
CA ALA A 147 -6.02 -12.28 -15.73
C ALA A 147 -6.71 -13.17 -14.67
N ILE A 148 -8.00 -13.42 -14.85
CA ILE A 148 -8.83 -14.35 -14.07
C ILE A 148 -8.88 -15.70 -14.81
N GLY A 149 -8.73 -16.80 -14.07
CA GLY A 149 -8.89 -18.15 -14.60
C GLY A 149 -7.69 -18.65 -15.40
N ASN A 150 -7.75 -19.89 -15.85
CA ASN A 150 -6.63 -20.57 -16.53
C ASN A 150 -6.88 -20.77 -18.04
N ASP A 151 -7.88 -20.07 -18.58
CA ASP A 151 -8.45 -20.26 -19.91
C ASP A 151 -7.63 -19.58 -21.03
N GLY A 152 -6.37 -19.25 -20.73
CA GLY A 152 -5.43 -18.69 -21.70
C GLY A 152 -4.94 -19.77 -22.66
N ILE A 153 -4.64 -19.37 -23.90
CA ILE A 153 -4.06 -20.29 -24.89
C ILE A 153 -2.59 -20.58 -24.61
N ALA A 154 -1.90 -19.67 -23.91
CA ALA A 154 -0.53 -19.83 -23.46
C ALA A 154 -0.25 -18.95 -22.24
N THR A 155 0.80 -19.28 -21.50
CA THR A 155 1.42 -18.38 -20.51
C THR A 155 2.84 -18.08 -21.00
N LEU A 156 3.11 -16.82 -21.28
CA LEU A 156 4.45 -16.33 -21.58
C LEU A 156 5.12 -15.94 -20.27
N VAL A 157 6.27 -16.55 -20.00
CA VAL A 157 7.12 -16.21 -18.86
C VAL A 157 8.26 -15.38 -19.39
N VAL A 158 8.32 -14.11 -18.99
CA VAL A 158 9.45 -13.22 -19.32
C VAL A 158 10.28 -13.07 -18.06
N THR A 159 11.51 -13.57 -18.09
CA THR A 159 12.45 -13.46 -16.96
C THR A 159 13.65 -12.64 -17.36
N ASP A 160 14.17 -11.88 -16.41
CA ASP A 160 15.45 -11.20 -16.50
C ASP A 160 16.24 -11.42 -15.21
N ALA A 161 17.56 -11.56 -15.30
CA ALA A 161 18.42 -11.82 -14.16
C ALA A 161 19.79 -11.17 -14.33
N ASN A 162 20.33 -10.66 -13.23
CA ASN A 162 21.69 -10.13 -13.13
C ASN A 162 22.43 -10.81 -11.96
N ALA A 163 23.65 -10.35 -11.67
CA ALA A 163 24.50 -10.95 -10.63
C ALA A 163 23.89 -10.90 -9.22
N ASP A 164 23.03 -9.92 -8.94
CA ASP A 164 22.50 -9.64 -7.60
C ASP A 164 21.03 -10.05 -7.43
N SER A 165 20.28 -10.22 -8.52
CA SER A 165 18.82 -10.39 -8.47
C SER A 165 18.23 -11.03 -9.73
N TYR A 166 17.03 -11.58 -9.59
CA TYR A 166 16.21 -12.05 -10.70
C TYR A 166 14.78 -11.50 -10.60
N GLY A 167 14.14 -11.32 -11.74
CA GLY A 167 12.77 -10.85 -11.86
C GLY A 167 12.04 -11.57 -12.99
N GLY A 168 10.72 -11.60 -12.91
CA GLY A 168 9.92 -12.15 -14.00
C GLY A 168 8.49 -11.64 -14.01
N ILE A 169 7.90 -11.63 -15.20
CA ILE A 169 6.51 -11.27 -15.45
C ILE A 169 5.84 -12.48 -16.10
N LEU A 170 4.68 -12.86 -15.55
CA LEU A 170 3.81 -13.87 -16.14
C LEU A 170 2.72 -13.17 -16.94
N LEU A 171 2.78 -13.32 -18.27
CA LEU A 171 1.79 -12.78 -19.19
C LEU A 171 0.90 -13.91 -19.67
N ARG A 172 -0.40 -13.81 -19.43
CA ARG A 172 -1.36 -14.78 -19.96
C ARG A 172 -1.87 -14.33 -21.32
N VAL A 173 -1.70 -15.18 -22.33
CA VAL A 173 -2.20 -14.92 -23.69
C VAL A 173 -3.65 -15.39 -23.75
N LEU A 174 -4.57 -14.45 -23.94
CA LEU A 174 -6.00 -14.73 -24.09
C LEU A 174 -6.33 -14.93 -25.58
N LYS A 175 -7.34 -15.75 -25.86
CA LYS A 175 -7.86 -16.01 -27.22
C LYS A 175 -8.72 -14.86 -27.73
#